data_AF-A0A542Y8Q0-F1
#
_entry.id   AF-A0A542Y8Q0-F1
#
_cell.length_a   1.000
_cell.length_b   1.000
_cell.length_c   1.000
_cell.angle_alpha   90.00
_cell.angle_beta   90.00
_cell.angle_gamma   90.00
#
_symmetry.space_group_name_H-M   'P 1'
#
loop_
_entity.id
_entity.type
_entity.pdbx_description
1 polymer ?
#
loop_
_entity_poly.entity_id
_entity_poly.type
_entity_poly.pdbx_seq_one_letter_code
_entity_poly.pdbx_strand_id
1 'polypeptide(L)'
;MSDHQLPLERVPRLPAHAAPPRRGPNAATLAITGGVVAALAINALTVFGVASALPGVQLLGVAGGLTAAGAPFDGPAHAPEVVEVPEAPECFGDFGGDELDDSAGPDWTNVFDEREAFFRDQQVDLSAPNIPAVTPAQRAFVEEARSLLASHGEDNWDQDMEHLVMALALNACETSILSGHDIDDFTVRFYAATSPLLAEILGEDPAERPAEGVTGFMILTAIGTKHLCPADAPQWMAGVDEVGSDW
;
A
#
# COMPACT_ATOMS: atom_id res chain seq x y z
N MET A 1 34.20 24.51 31.09
CA MET A 1 34.76 23.64 30.04
C MET A 1 35.37 22.45 30.75
N SER A 2 34.58 21.39 30.92
CA SER A 2 35.00 20.13 31.53
C SER A 2 34.44 19.03 30.63
N ASP A 3 35.34 18.33 29.94
CA ASP A 3 35.03 17.19 29.09
C ASP A 3 34.65 15.98 29.95
N HIS A 4 33.41 15.52 29.80
CA HIS A 4 32.98 14.20 30.26
C HIS A 4 32.98 13.25 29.06
N GLN A 5 34.11 12.57 28.85
CA GLN A 5 34.16 11.36 28.03
C GLN A 5 33.73 10.17 28.88
N LEU A 6 32.63 9.53 28.48
CA LEU A 6 32.18 8.25 29.03
C LEU A 6 33.08 7.12 28.49
N PRO A 7 33.46 6.14 29.32
CA PRO A 7 34.29 5.02 28.90
C PRO A 7 33.50 4.02 28.05
N LEU A 8 33.93 3.82 26.80
CA LEU A 8 33.47 2.77 25.90
C LEU A 8 34.10 1.42 26.27
N GLU A 9 33.72 0.85 27.41
CA GLU A 9 34.09 -0.52 27.76
C GLU A 9 32.86 -1.42 27.90
N ARG A 10 32.86 -2.47 27.06
CA ARG A 10 32.02 -3.69 27.07
C ARG A 10 30.64 -3.60 26.40
N VAL A 11 30.66 -3.62 25.07
CA VAL A 11 29.62 -4.34 24.31
C VAL A 11 29.94 -5.84 24.41
N PRO A 12 29.03 -6.69 24.93
CA PRO A 12 29.21 -8.13 24.89
C PRO A 12 29.25 -8.62 23.43
N ARG A 13 30.29 -9.37 23.06
CA ARG A 13 30.35 -10.06 21.77
C ARG A 13 29.21 -11.08 21.71
N LEU A 14 28.33 -10.93 20.72
CA LEU A 14 27.41 -11.98 20.30
C LEU A 14 28.18 -13.28 20.03
N PRO A 15 27.68 -14.45 20.48
CA PRO A 15 28.28 -15.73 20.13
C PRO A 15 28.22 -15.91 18.61
N ALA A 16 29.34 -16.36 18.03
CA ALA A 16 29.39 -16.74 16.63
C ALA A 16 28.38 -17.86 16.37
N HIS A 17 27.31 -17.55 15.65
CA HIS A 17 26.43 -18.58 15.11
C HIS A 17 27.26 -19.46 14.17
N ALA A 18 27.38 -20.74 14.52
CA ALA A 18 27.97 -21.73 13.66
C ALA A 18 27.19 -21.79 12.34
N ALA A 19 27.90 -21.64 11.22
CA ALA A 19 27.32 -21.82 9.91
C ALA A 19 26.66 -23.21 9.81
N PRO A 20 25.45 -23.33 9.23
CA PRO A 20 24.84 -24.63 9.00
C PRO A 20 25.74 -25.49 8.10
N PRO A 21 25.80 -26.81 8.32
CA PRO A 21 26.61 -27.70 7.50
C PRO A 21 26.15 -27.61 6.04
N ARG A 22 27.09 -27.26 5.16
CA ARG A 22 26.91 -27.36 3.70
C ARG A 22 26.57 -28.81 3.36
N ARG A 23 25.29 -29.09 3.09
CA ARG A 23 24.88 -30.29 2.35
C ARG A 23 25.48 -30.17 0.95
N GLY A 24 26.47 -31.00 0.66
CA GLY A 24 27.03 -31.13 -0.68
C GLY A 24 25.95 -31.56 -1.68
N PRO A 25 26.10 -31.19 -2.96
CA PRO A 25 25.14 -31.57 -3.99
C PRO A 25 25.16 -33.10 -4.16
N ASN A 26 24.01 -33.72 -3.94
CA ASN A 26 23.79 -35.11 -4.34
C ASN A 26 23.82 -35.16 -5.87
N ALA A 27 24.85 -35.81 -6.41
CA ALA A 27 25.01 -36.14 -7.81
C ALA A 27 23.98 -37.22 -8.21
N ALA A 28 22.71 -36.85 -8.38
CA ALA A 28 21.69 -37.77 -8.92
C ALA A 28 20.40 -37.07 -9.36
N THR A 29 20.44 -35.98 -10.14
CA THR A 29 19.33 -35.64 -11.05
C THR A 29 19.86 -34.79 -12.19
N LEU A 30 20.35 -35.47 -13.22
CA LEU A 30 20.77 -34.88 -14.49
C LEU A 30 19.85 -35.49 -15.56
N ALA A 31 18.77 -34.76 -15.90
CA ALA A 31 18.07 -34.80 -17.19
C ALA A 31 16.79 -33.95 -17.09
N ILE A 32 16.51 -33.18 -18.17
CA ILE A 32 15.29 -32.37 -18.42
C ILE A 32 15.35 -31.03 -17.64
N THR A 33 15.63 -29.85 -18.21
CA THR A 33 15.35 -29.31 -19.54
C THR A 33 16.27 -28.10 -19.77
N GLY A 34 16.95 -28.06 -20.91
CA GLY A 34 17.47 -26.81 -21.48
C GLY A 34 16.40 -26.14 -22.35
N GLY A 35 16.42 -24.81 -22.39
CA GLY A 35 15.46 -23.92 -23.06
C GLY A 35 14.62 -23.20 -21.99
N VAL A 36 14.66 -21.88 -21.83
CA VAL A 36 14.78 -20.81 -22.82
C VAL A 36 15.45 -19.61 -22.14
N VAL A 37 16.66 -19.27 -22.56
CA VAL A 37 17.10 -17.88 -22.66
C VAL A 37 16.86 -17.51 -24.12
N ALA A 38 16.21 -16.37 -24.36
CA ALA A 38 15.87 -15.75 -25.66
C ALA A 38 14.41 -15.93 -26.17
N ALA A 39 13.51 -15.07 -25.67
CA ALA A 39 12.35 -14.46 -26.35
C ALA A 39 11.78 -13.45 -25.33
N LEU A 40 11.70 -12.14 -25.51
CA LEU A 40 11.15 -11.38 -26.63
C LEU A 40 11.84 -10.01 -26.73
N ALA A 41 12.57 -9.81 -27.83
CA ALA A 41 12.68 -8.51 -28.48
C ALA A 41 12.25 -8.78 -29.93
N ILE A 42 11.12 -8.20 -30.35
CA ILE A 42 10.69 -7.88 -31.74
C ILE A 42 9.22 -7.47 -31.61
N ASN A 43 8.95 -6.17 -31.80
CA ASN A 43 7.88 -5.68 -32.68
C ASN A 43 8.02 -4.16 -32.79
N ALA A 44 8.86 -3.74 -33.73
CA ALA A 44 8.85 -2.40 -34.31
C ALA A 44 8.55 -2.52 -35.80
N LEU A 45 7.71 -1.61 -36.30
CA LEU A 45 7.34 -1.35 -37.71
C LEU A 45 6.38 -2.41 -38.32
N THR A 46 5.25 -2.07 -38.95
CA THR A 46 4.99 -1.00 -39.92
C THR A 46 3.47 -0.70 -40.04
N VAL A 47 3.06 0.58 -40.00
CA VAL A 47 1.94 1.06 -40.83
C VAL A 47 2.37 2.39 -41.46
N PHE A 48 2.88 2.29 -42.69
CA PHE A 48 3.00 3.42 -43.61
C PHE A 48 1.65 3.58 -44.33
N GLY A 49 1.12 4.80 -44.33
CA GLY A 49 -0.07 5.18 -45.07
C GLY A 49 -0.13 6.69 -45.27
N VAL A 50 0.70 7.18 -46.19
CA VAL A 50 0.77 8.56 -46.68
C VAL A 50 -0.50 8.92 -47.47
N ALA A 51 -1.11 10.08 -47.21
CA ALA A 51 -1.74 10.89 -48.26
C ALA A 51 -2.12 12.32 -47.79
N SER A 52 -1.38 13.29 -48.34
CA SER A 52 -1.91 14.51 -48.98
C SER A 52 -2.47 15.66 -48.13
N ALA A 53 -1.70 16.75 -48.15
CA ALA A 53 -2.10 18.12 -47.88
C ALA A 53 -3.28 18.60 -48.75
N LEU A 54 -4.08 19.53 -48.22
CA LEU A 54 -4.38 20.85 -48.79
C LEU A 54 -5.05 21.77 -47.72
N PRO A 55 -4.87 23.11 -47.81
CA PRO A 55 -5.40 24.09 -46.87
C PRO A 55 -6.80 24.56 -47.29
N GLY A 56 -7.68 24.84 -46.33
CA GLY A 56 -9.03 25.31 -46.61
C GLY A 56 -9.66 26.01 -45.41
N VAL A 57 -9.64 27.33 -45.46
CA VAL A 57 -10.44 28.24 -44.63
C VAL A 57 -11.92 27.87 -44.73
N GLN A 58 -12.60 27.69 -43.59
CA GLN A 58 -13.99 28.12 -43.43
C GLN A 58 -14.21 28.70 -42.03
N LEU A 59 -14.45 30.00 -42.03
CA LEU A 59 -15.07 30.77 -40.98
C LEU A 59 -16.57 30.54 -41.13
N LEU A 60 -17.26 29.96 -40.15
CA LEU A 60 -18.71 30.11 -40.03
C LEU A 60 -19.10 30.02 -38.55
N GLY A 61 -19.56 31.15 -38.01
CA GLY A 61 -20.19 31.20 -36.71
C GLY A 61 -21.53 30.50 -36.74
N VAL A 62 -21.85 29.80 -35.66
CA VAL A 62 -23.22 29.49 -35.29
C VAL A 62 -23.39 29.89 -33.83
N ALA A 63 -24.20 30.93 -33.66
CA ALA A 63 -24.77 31.33 -32.40
C ALA A 63 -25.86 30.35 -31.98
N GLY A 64 -26.02 30.19 -30.66
CA GLY A 64 -27.32 29.93 -30.06
C GLY A 64 -27.55 28.51 -29.56
N GLY A 65 -27.99 28.43 -28.30
CA GLY A 65 -28.81 27.32 -27.83
C GLY A 65 -28.36 26.66 -26.52
N LEU A 66 -28.41 27.40 -25.41
CA LEU A 66 -28.71 26.75 -24.13
C LEU A 66 -30.13 26.20 -24.23
N THR A 67 -30.27 24.88 -24.28
CA THR A 67 -31.51 24.21 -23.88
C THR A 67 -31.16 23.13 -22.87
N ALA A 68 -31.38 23.46 -21.60
CA ALA A 68 -31.53 22.51 -20.53
C ALA A 68 -32.77 21.65 -20.83
N ALA A 69 -32.54 20.41 -21.26
CA ALA A 69 -33.56 19.38 -21.27
C ALA A 69 -33.33 18.51 -20.04
N GLY A 70 -34.02 18.84 -18.94
CA GLY A 70 -34.25 17.90 -17.87
C GLY A 70 -35.08 16.76 -18.42
N ALA A 71 -34.46 15.59 -18.56
CA ALA A 71 -35.21 14.36 -18.76
C ALA A 71 -35.92 14.03 -17.43
N PRO A 72 -37.24 13.82 -17.43
CA PRO A 72 -37.92 13.24 -16.28
C PRO A 72 -37.41 11.80 -16.12
N PHE A 73 -36.77 11.53 -14.99
CA PHE A 73 -36.42 10.18 -14.56
C PHE A 73 -37.72 9.48 -14.16
N ASP A 74 -38.42 8.92 -15.14
CA ASP A 74 -39.59 8.06 -14.94
C ASP A 74 -39.08 6.64 -14.63
N GLY A 75 -38.40 6.53 -13.49
CA GLY A 75 -38.02 5.24 -12.92
C GLY A 75 -39.27 4.60 -12.31
N PRO A 76 -39.56 3.30 -12.54
CA PRO A 76 -40.66 2.64 -11.88
C PRO A 76 -40.47 2.79 -10.37
N ALA A 77 -41.52 3.27 -9.69
CA ALA A 77 -41.60 3.26 -8.24
C ALA A 77 -41.55 1.81 -7.74
N HIS A 78 -40.35 1.26 -7.60
CA HIS A 78 -40.12 0.14 -6.73
C HIS A 78 -40.26 0.69 -5.32
N ALA A 79 -41.44 0.43 -4.74
CA ALA A 79 -41.58 0.42 -3.30
C ALA A 79 -40.41 -0.39 -2.72
N PRO A 80 -39.73 0.08 -1.67
CA PRO A 80 -38.69 -0.71 -1.05
C PRO A 80 -39.31 -2.03 -0.61
N GLU A 81 -38.98 -3.09 -1.33
CA GLU A 81 -39.17 -4.44 -0.86
C GLU A 81 -38.37 -4.52 0.43
N VAL A 82 -39.08 -4.69 1.54
CA VAL A 82 -38.47 -4.95 2.84
C VAL A 82 -37.77 -6.29 2.69
N VAL A 83 -36.49 -6.24 2.31
CA VAL A 83 -35.61 -7.39 2.41
C VAL A 83 -35.55 -7.71 3.90
N GLU A 84 -36.22 -8.78 4.30
CA GLU A 84 -36.03 -9.37 5.61
C GLU A 84 -34.53 -9.65 5.74
N VAL A 85 -33.86 -8.87 6.58
CA VAL A 85 -32.48 -9.15 6.96
C VAL A 85 -32.53 -10.53 7.62
N PRO A 86 -31.90 -11.57 7.04
CA PRO A 86 -31.85 -12.87 7.67
C PRO A 86 -31.25 -12.68 9.08
N GLU A 87 -31.88 -13.29 10.08
CA GLU A 87 -31.39 -13.25 11.46
C GLU A 87 -29.88 -13.55 11.45
N ALA A 88 -29.12 -12.66 12.10
CA ALA A 88 -27.68 -12.80 12.22
C ALA A 88 -27.38 -14.20 12.74
N PRO A 89 -26.46 -14.95 12.11
CA PRO A 89 -26.14 -16.29 12.56
C PRO A 89 -25.73 -16.25 14.04
N GLU A 90 -26.26 -17.18 14.84
CA GLU A 90 -26.01 -17.29 16.29
C GLU A 90 -24.54 -17.56 16.67
N CYS A 91 -23.60 -17.43 15.73
CA CYS A 91 -22.17 -17.40 16.00
C CYS A 91 -21.66 -16.06 16.56
N PHE A 92 -22.51 -15.02 16.67
CA PHE A 92 -22.33 -13.92 17.64
C PHE A 92 -22.82 -14.32 19.05
N GLY A 93 -22.58 -15.57 19.43
CA GLY A 93 -22.94 -16.11 20.72
C GLY A 93 -22.12 -15.46 21.83
N ASP A 94 -22.82 -14.82 22.77
CA ASP A 94 -22.38 -14.62 24.14
C ASP A 94 -21.01 -13.93 24.30
N PHE A 95 -20.95 -12.63 24.00
CA PHE A 95 -20.06 -11.75 24.77
C PHE A 95 -20.64 -11.71 26.18
N GLY A 96 -20.23 -12.68 27.01
CA GLY A 96 -20.71 -12.92 28.36
C GLY A 96 -21.11 -11.62 29.04
N GLY A 97 -22.40 -11.51 29.37
CA GLY A 97 -22.97 -10.43 30.18
C GLY A 97 -22.53 -10.52 31.64
N ASP A 98 -21.27 -10.85 31.89
CA ASP A 98 -20.58 -10.44 33.10
C ASP A 98 -20.23 -8.98 32.88
N GLU A 99 -20.84 -8.12 33.72
CA GLU A 99 -20.56 -6.71 33.91
C GLU A 99 -19.13 -6.36 33.44
N LEU A 100 -19.01 -5.86 32.20
CA LEU A 100 -17.74 -5.42 31.65
C LEU A 100 -17.25 -4.34 32.59
N ASP A 101 -16.21 -4.66 33.34
CA ASP A 101 -15.36 -3.66 33.96
C ASP A 101 -14.94 -2.72 32.82
N ASP A 102 -15.53 -1.52 32.79
CA ASP A 102 -15.34 -0.45 31.81
C ASP A 102 -13.87 0.01 31.72
N SER A 103 -12.97 -0.63 32.48
CA SER A 103 -11.53 -0.40 32.51
C SER A 103 -10.67 -1.50 31.85
N ALA A 104 -11.25 -2.58 31.29
CA ALA A 104 -10.49 -3.70 30.73
C ALA A 104 -10.44 -3.79 29.18
N GLY A 105 -11.20 -2.95 28.47
CA GLY A 105 -11.11 -2.83 27.00
C GLY A 105 -10.05 -1.81 26.56
N PRO A 106 -9.57 -1.86 25.30
CA PRO A 106 -8.76 -0.78 24.73
C PRO A 106 -9.51 0.55 24.89
N ASP A 107 -8.80 1.60 25.30
CA ASP A 107 -9.37 2.95 25.31
C ASP A 107 -9.53 3.43 23.87
N TRP A 108 -10.65 3.05 23.24
CA TRP A 108 -10.96 3.39 21.85
C TRP A 108 -11.06 4.90 21.62
N THR A 109 -11.36 5.68 22.66
CA THR A 109 -11.37 7.15 22.56
C THR A 109 -9.96 7.66 22.31
N ASN A 110 -8.97 7.13 23.04
CA ASN A 110 -7.57 7.45 22.86
C ASN A 110 -7.05 7.05 21.46
N VAL A 111 -7.43 5.87 20.96
CA VAL A 111 -7.02 5.41 19.61
C VAL A 111 -7.49 6.37 18.51
N PHE A 112 -8.75 6.84 18.55
CA PHE A 112 -9.24 7.77 17.53
C PHE A 112 -8.67 9.18 17.69
N ASP A 113 -8.43 9.63 18.92
CA ASP A 113 -7.77 10.91 19.19
C ASP A 113 -6.31 10.90 18.69
N GLU A 114 -5.58 9.80 18.87
CA GLU A 114 -4.24 9.60 18.33
C GLU A 114 -4.27 9.60 16.80
N ARG A 115 -5.21 8.88 16.19
CA ARG A 115 -5.37 8.84 14.73
C ARG A 115 -5.58 10.24 14.14
N GLU A 116 -6.47 11.02 14.75
CA GLU A 116 -6.72 12.40 14.32
C GLU A 116 -5.50 13.30 14.53
N ALA A 117 -4.80 13.14 15.66
CA ALA A 117 -3.56 13.84 15.91
C ALA A 117 -2.49 13.51 14.86
N PHE A 118 -2.35 12.23 14.48
CA PHE A 118 -1.45 11.78 13.44
C PHE A 118 -1.73 12.46 12.10
N PHE A 119 -2.96 12.39 11.58
CA PHE A 119 -3.28 13.01 10.29
C PHE A 119 -3.12 14.53 10.30
N ARG A 120 -3.44 15.19 11.42
CA ARG A 120 -3.19 16.63 11.61
C ARG A 120 -1.70 16.96 11.58
N ASP A 121 -0.86 16.18 12.26
CA ASP A 121 0.58 16.39 12.31
C ASP A 121 1.24 16.10 10.95
N GLN A 122 0.70 15.14 10.20
CA GLN A 122 1.08 14.85 8.82
C GLN A 122 0.54 15.89 7.82
N GLN A 123 -0.33 16.83 8.26
CA GLN A 123 -0.92 17.86 7.40
C GLN A 123 -1.61 17.29 6.16
N VAL A 124 -2.26 16.13 6.30
CA VAL A 124 -2.96 15.45 5.21
C VAL A 124 -4.36 16.04 5.08
N ASP A 125 -4.70 16.52 3.89
CA ASP A 125 -6.08 16.86 3.53
C ASP A 125 -6.73 15.63 2.90
N LEU A 126 -7.53 14.91 3.68
CA LEU A 126 -8.26 13.71 3.23
C LEU A 126 -9.32 14.01 2.16
N SER A 127 -9.66 15.29 1.93
CA SER A 127 -10.59 15.71 0.88
C SER A 127 -9.90 16.08 -0.44
N ALA A 128 -8.57 16.20 -0.43
CA ALA A 128 -7.81 16.53 -1.61
C ALA A 128 -7.73 15.32 -2.58
N PRO A 129 -7.79 15.55 -3.90
CA PRO A 129 -7.67 14.48 -4.89
C PRO A 129 -6.27 13.87 -4.95
N ASN A 130 -5.28 14.47 -4.29
CA ASN A 130 -3.91 14.02 -4.22
C ASN A 130 -3.31 14.35 -2.84
N ILE A 131 -2.35 13.53 -2.41
CA ILE A 131 -1.66 13.70 -1.12
C ILE A 131 -0.19 14.03 -1.41
N PRO A 132 0.17 15.31 -1.59
CA PRO A 132 1.55 15.70 -1.82
C PRO A 132 2.39 15.61 -0.55
N ALA A 133 3.69 15.37 -0.68
CA ALA A 133 4.63 15.41 0.44
C ALA A 133 4.89 16.84 0.96
N VAL A 134 4.26 17.21 2.09
CA VAL A 134 4.33 18.56 2.67
C VAL A 134 5.26 18.66 3.87
N THR A 135 5.41 17.61 4.67
CA THR A 135 6.33 17.62 5.82
C THR A 135 7.76 17.25 5.40
N PRO A 136 8.79 17.63 6.18
CA PRO A 136 10.16 17.17 5.91
C PRO A 136 10.30 15.64 5.91
N ALA A 137 9.58 14.95 6.79
CA ALA A 137 9.58 13.49 6.86
C ALA A 137 8.96 12.85 5.61
N GLN A 138 7.82 13.38 5.15
CA GLN A 138 7.17 12.92 3.91
C GLN A 138 8.07 13.12 2.69
N ARG A 139 8.78 14.25 2.59
CA ARG A 139 9.72 14.47 1.49
C ARG A 139 10.93 13.54 1.54
N ALA A 140 11.45 13.26 2.74
CA ALA A 140 12.52 12.29 2.92
C ALA A 140 12.08 10.87 2.52
N PHE A 141 10.84 10.51 2.86
CA PHE A 141 10.23 9.26 2.40
C PHE A 141 10.11 9.19 0.88
N VAL A 142 9.53 10.20 0.24
CA VAL A 142 9.38 10.25 -1.22
C VAL A 142 10.72 10.12 -1.93
N GLU A 143 11.76 10.79 -1.43
CA GLU A 143 13.11 10.68 -1.99
C GLU A 143 13.68 9.26 -1.84
N GLU A 144 13.54 8.63 -0.67
CA GLU A 144 14.01 7.26 -0.44
C GLU A 144 13.24 6.25 -1.30
N ALA A 145 11.91 6.38 -1.38
CA ALA A 145 11.05 5.54 -2.22
C ALA A 145 11.40 5.67 -3.71
N ARG A 146 11.59 6.90 -4.19
CA ARG A 146 12.02 7.17 -5.56
C ARG A 146 13.39 6.57 -5.86
N SER A 147 14.34 6.73 -4.95
CA SER A 147 15.68 6.13 -5.09
C SER A 147 15.63 4.61 -5.13
N LEU A 148 14.75 3.99 -4.34
CA LEU A 148 14.58 2.54 -4.33
C LEU A 148 14.03 2.04 -5.67
N LEU A 149 12.95 2.65 -6.16
CA LEU A 149 12.35 2.28 -7.46
C LEU A 149 13.36 2.44 -8.61
N ALA A 150 14.07 3.58 -8.65
CA ALA A 150 15.11 3.80 -9.65
C ALA A 150 16.22 2.73 -9.58
N SER A 151 16.59 2.26 -8.38
CA SER A 151 17.58 1.18 -8.22
C SER A 151 17.11 -0.17 -8.76
N HIS A 152 15.80 -0.37 -8.90
CA HIS A 152 15.18 -1.55 -9.50
C HIS A 152 14.88 -1.40 -11.00
N GLY A 153 15.29 -0.27 -11.60
CA GLY A 153 15.07 0.03 -13.02
C GLY A 153 13.71 0.69 -13.31
N GLU A 154 12.96 1.07 -12.28
CA GLU A 154 11.70 1.80 -12.39
C GLU A 154 11.96 3.31 -12.33
N ASP A 155 12.10 3.95 -13.50
CA ASP A 155 12.36 5.40 -13.62
C ASP A 155 11.07 6.23 -13.80
N ASN A 156 9.91 5.58 -13.84
CA ASN A 156 8.61 6.22 -14.12
C ASN A 156 7.97 6.85 -12.87
N TRP A 157 8.72 7.66 -12.12
CA TRP A 157 8.17 8.40 -10.98
C TRP A 157 7.38 9.63 -11.43
N ASP A 158 6.06 9.57 -11.29
CA ASP A 158 5.13 10.67 -11.51
C ASP A 158 4.34 11.04 -10.24
N GLN A 159 3.36 11.93 -10.39
CA GLN A 159 2.54 12.41 -9.28
C GLN A 159 1.57 11.35 -8.76
N ASP A 160 1.11 10.44 -9.62
CA ASP A 160 0.17 9.39 -9.24
C ASP A 160 0.89 8.33 -8.40
N MET A 161 2.11 7.95 -8.78
CA MET A 161 2.98 7.08 -7.98
C MET A 161 3.33 7.71 -6.63
N GLU A 162 3.67 9.00 -6.59
CA GLU A 162 3.91 9.70 -5.31
C GLU A 162 2.68 9.67 -4.41
N HIS A 163 1.50 9.96 -4.95
CA HIS A 163 0.25 9.93 -4.20
C HIS A 163 -0.02 8.53 -3.64
N LEU A 164 0.14 7.49 -4.46
CA LEU A 164 -0.09 6.11 -4.11
C LEU A 164 0.82 5.63 -2.98
N VAL A 165 2.13 5.88 -3.12
CA VAL A 165 3.14 5.49 -2.12
C VAL A 165 2.94 6.25 -0.81
N MET A 166 2.56 7.54 -0.87
CA MET A 166 2.20 8.32 0.31
C MET A 166 0.94 7.77 1.00
N ALA A 167 -0.10 7.44 0.22
CA ALA A 167 -1.35 6.91 0.74
C ALA A 167 -1.15 5.54 1.43
N LEU A 168 -0.33 4.66 0.86
CA LEU A 168 0.02 3.38 1.46
C LEU A 168 0.73 3.57 2.81
N ALA A 169 1.74 4.43 2.87
CA ALA A 169 2.48 4.72 4.11
C ALA A 169 1.58 5.32 5.21
N LEU A 170 0.72 6.27 4.85
CA LEU A 170 -0.24 6.87 5.78
C LEU A 170 -1.24 5.84 6.33
N ASN A 171 -1.76 4.97 5.45
CA ASN A 171 -2.68 3.91 5.84
C ASN A 171 -2.00 2.87 6.76
N ALA A 172 -0.72 2.56 6.53
CA ALA A 172 0.01 1.65 7.42
C ALA A 172 0.24 2.25 8.83
N CYS A 173 0.55 3.55 8.92
CA CYS A 173 0.61 4.23 10.22
C CYS A 173 -0.76 4.32 10.89
N GLU A 174 -1.84 4.56 10.13
CA GLU A 174 -3.21 4.48 10.67
C GLU A 174 -3.54 3.07 11.18
N THR A 175 -3.19 2.03 10.42
CA THR A 175 -3.35 0.63 10.83
C THR A 175 -2.60 0.35 12.12
N SER A 176 -1.41 0.94 12.29
CA SER A 176 -0.64 0.81 13.53
C SER A 176 -1.38 1.40 14.73
N ILE A 177 -1.96 2.59 14.57
CA ILE A 177 -2.76 3.21 15.63
C ILE A 177 -4.01 2.36 15.93
N LEU A 178 -4.70 1.89 14.89
CA LEU A 178 -5.93 1.10 15.03
C LEU A 178 -5.70 -0.30 15.63
N SER A 179 -4.50 -0.86 15.50
CA SER A 179 -4.11 -2.11 16.15
C SER A 179 -3.48 -1.91 17.53
N GLY A 180 -3.42 -0.67 18.04
CA GLY A 180 -2.77 -0.36 19.32
C GLY A 180 -1.25 -0.55 19.28
N HIS A 181 -0.64 -0.32 18.11
CA HIS A 181 0.79 -0.48 17.81
C HIS A 181 1.32 -1.92 17.92
N ASP A 182 0.43 -2.91 17.85
CA ASP A 182 0.79 -4.31 17.74
C ASP A 182 0.78 -4.70 16.26
N ILE A 183 1.97 -4.91 15.68
CA ILE A 183 2.14 -5.25 14.26
C ILE A 183 2.91 -6.56 14.16
N ASP A 184 2.21 -7.61 13.73
CA ASP A 184 2.75 -8.94 13.45
C ASP A 184 2.57 -9.32 11.97
N ASP A 185 2.99 -10.53 11.60
CA ASP A 185 2.85 -11.05 10.23
C ASP A 185 1.37 -11.15 9.81
N PHE A 186 0.48 -11.50 10.75
CA PHE A 186 -0.97 -11.51 10.52
C PHE A 186 -1.49 -10.13 10.14
N THR A 187 -1.10 -9.08 10.89
CA THR A 187 -1.51 -7.71 10.64
C THR A 187 -1.00 -7.21 9.28
N VAL A 188 0.24 -7.54 8.93
CA VAL A 188 0.83 -7.19 7.63
C VAL A 188 0.10 -7.87 6.48
N ARG A 189 -0.23 -9.17 6.59
CA ARG A 189 -1.03 -9.91 5.60
C ARG A 189 -2.44 -9.35 5.48
N PHE A 190 -3.06 -9.07 6.62
CA PHE A 190 -4.41 -8.51 6.66
C PHE A 190 -4.46 -7.15 5.99
N TYR A 191 -3.50 -6.26 6.27
CA TYR A 191 -3.34 -4.99 5.58
C TYR A 191 -3.18 -5.20 4.07
N ALA A 192 -2.28 -6.10 3.64
CA ALA A 192 -2.03 -6.35 2.24
C ALA A 192 -3.28 -6.87 1.49
N ALA A 193 -4.03 -7.77 2.12
CA ALA A 193 -5.24 -8.36 1.55
C ALA A 193 -6.39 -7.34 1.47
N THR A 194 -6.58 -6.52 2.50
CA THR A 194 -7.75 -5.63 2.64
C THR A 194 -7.53 -4.21 2.12
N SER A 195 -6.30 -3.83 1.77
CA SER A 195 -5.99 -2.49 1.26
C SER A 195 -6.69 -2.21 -0.07
N PRO A 196 -7.60 -1.22 -0.14
CA PRO A 196 -8.21 -0.80 -1.39
C PRO A 196 -7.21 -0.22 -2.38
N LEU A 197 -6.11 0.36 -1.88
CA LEU A 197 -5.03 0.88 -2.72
C LEU A 197 -4.32 -0.26 -3.45
N LEU A 198 -4.00 -1.36 -2.76
CA LEU A 198 -3.43 -2.53 -3.41
C LEU A 198 -4.42 -3.20 -4.37
N ALA A 199 -5.71 -3.16 -4.04
CA ALA A 199 -6.75 -3.63 -4.95
C ALA A 199 -6.78 -2.81 -6.26
N GLU A 200 -6.65 -1.49 -6.17
CA GLU A 200 -6.61 -0.59 -7.32
C GLU A 200 -5.39 -0.82 -8.21
N ILE A 201 -4.21 -1.07 -7.61
CA ILE A 201 -2.96 -1.23 -8.36
C ILE A 201 -2.80 -2.65 -8.93
N LEU A 202 -3.08 -3.67 -8.13
CA LEU A 202 -2.71 -5.06 -8.40
C LEU A 202 -3.89 -5.96 -8.75
N GLY A 203 -5.13 -5.46 -8.61
CA GLY A 203 -6.37 -6.20 -8.87
C GLY A 203 -7.20 -6.45 -7.61
N GLU A 204 -8.52 -6.54 -7.78
CA GLU A 204 -9.47 -6.62 -6.66
C GLU A 204 -9.32 -7.90 -5.83
N ASP A 205 -9.14 -9.06 -6.47
CA ASP A 205 -8.98 -10.35 -5.79
C ASP A 205 -7.56 -10.48 -5.21
N PRO A 206 -7.38 -10.51 -3.87
CA PRO A 206 -6.07 -10.68 -3.26
C PRO A 206 -5.37 -11.97 -3.70
N ALA A 207 -6.12 -13.04 -3.98
CA ALA A 207 -5.57 -14.33 -4.37
C ALA A 207 -5.00 -14.35 -5.80
N GLU A 208 -5.37 -13.37 -6.63
CA GLU A 208 -4.88 -13.22 -8.00
C GLU A 208 -3.74 -12.20 -8.14
N ARG A 209 -3.42 -11.45 -7.07
CA ARG A 209 -2.37 -10.42 -7.10
C ARG A 209 -0.99 -11.07 -7.29
N PRO A 210 -0.13 -10.51 -8.17
CA PRO A 210 1.24 -10.99 -8.29
C PRO A 210 1.99 -10.80 -6.97
N ALA A 211 2.48 -11.90 -6.36
CA ALA A 211 3.21 -11.87 -5.10
C ALA A 211 4.40 -10.90 -5.11
N GLU A 212 5.12 -10.81 -6.23
CA GLU A 212 6.22 -9.87 -6.44
C GLU A 212 5.76 -8.40 -6.36
N GLY A 213 4.58 -8.10 -6.92
CA GLY A 213 3.97 -6.77 -6.85
C GLY A 213 3.55 -6.42 -5.42
N VAL A 214 2.89 -7.34 -4.72
CA VAL A 214 2.52 -7.15 -3.30
C VAL A 214 3.77 -6.92 -2.46
N THR A 215 4.79 -7.76 -2.62
CA THR A 215 6.07 -7.61 -1.91
C THR A 215 6.68 -6.23 -2.14
N GLY A 216 6.74 -5.76 -3.39
CA GLY A 216 7.30 -4.46 -3.74
C GLY A 216 6.58 -3.30 -3.04
N PHE A 217 5.25 -3.29 -3.07
CA PHE A 217 4.48 -2.25 -2.39
C PHE A 217 4.56 -2.36 -0.87
N MET A 218 4.59 -3.56 -0.30
CA MET A 218 4.73 -3.74 1.15
C MET A 218 6.09 -3.31 1.68
N ILE A 219 7.16 -3.46 0.90
CA ILE A 219 8.48 -2.89 1.22
C ILE A 219 8.41 -1.35 1.22
N LEU A 220 7.78 -0.74 0.21
CA LEU A 220 7.60 0.72 0.16
C LEU A 220 6.77 1.22 1.33
N THR A 221 5.71 0.50 1.70
CA THR A 221 4.89 0.78 2.88
C THR A 221 5.73 0.75 4.16
N ALA A 222 6.53 -0.28 4.39
CA ALA A 222 7.40 -0.39 5.56
C ALA A 222 8.51 0.69 5.59
N ILE A 223 9.01 1.13 4.44
CA ILE A 223 9.91 2.30 4.37
C ILE A 223 9.15 3.58 4.73
N GLY A 224 7.89 3.72 4.32
CA GLY A 224 7.03 4.83 4.71
C GLY A 224 6.88 4.96 6.22
N THR A 225 6.64 3.85 6.92
CA THR A 225 6.46 3.86 8.39
C THR A 225 7.73 4.31 9.12
N LYS A 226 8.92 3.99 8.61
CA LYS A 226 10.21 4.51 9.13
C LYS A 226 10.27 6.05 9.19
N HIS A 227 9.59 6.75 8.27
CA HIS A 227 9.57 8.21 8.24
C HIS A 227 8.36 8.80 8.96
N LEU A 228 7.19 8.19 8.81
CA LEU A 228 5.91 8.79 9.25
C LEU A 228 5.51 8.35 10.66
N CYS A 229 5.80 7.10 11.05
CA CYS A 229 5.50 6.51 12.36
C CYS A 229 6.69 5.64 12.83
N PRO A 230 7.84 6.25 13.18
CA PRO A 230 9.10 5.53 13.39
C PRO A 230 9.09 4.54 14.56
N ALA A 231 8.14 4.65 15.49
CA ALA A 231 7.99 3.70 16.59
C ALA A 231 7.53 2.31 16.09
N ASP A 232 6.71 2.28 15.03
CA ASP A 232 6.10 1.05 14.49
C ASP A 232 6.93 0.43 13.37
N ALA A 233 7.83 1.21 12.76
CA ALA A 233 8.62 0.79 11.62
C ALA A 233 9.41 -0.53 11.83
N PRO A 234 10.04 -0.80 12.98
CA PRO A 234 10.72 -2.07 13.21
C PRO A 234 9.78 -3.27 13.08
N GLN A 235 8.53 -3.15 13.53
CA GLN A 235 7.55 -4.23 13.47
C GLN A 235 7.05 -4.43 12.04
N TRP A 236 6.75 -3.35 11.30
CA TRP A 236 6.40 -3.44 9.88
C TRP A 236 7.50 -4.08 9.03
N MET A 237 8.75 -3.66 9.21
CA MET A 237 9.88 -4.24 8.47
C MET A 237 10.05 -5.73 8.81
N ALA A 238 9.92 -6.11 10.08
CA ALA A 238 10.00 -7.51 10.50
C ALA A 238 8.84 -8.35 9.94
N GLY A 239 7.60 -7.84 9.98
CA GLY A 239 6.44 -8.54 9.44
C GLY A 239 6.51 -8.72 7.93
N VAL A 240 6.95 -7.69 7.19
CA VAL A 240 7.17 -7.81 5.73
C VAL A 240 8.28 -8.82 5.41
N ASP A 241 9.37 -8.85 6.18
CA ASP A 241 10.46 -9.83 6.02
C ASP A 241 10.00 -11.26 6.32
N GLU A 242 9.23 -11.46 7.40
CA GLU A 242 8.69 -12.78 7.78
C GLU A 242 7.70 -13.33 6.75
N VAL A 243 6.82 -12.48 6.21
CA VAL A 243 5.88 -12.88 5.14
C VAL A 243 6.62 -13.20 3.84
N GLY A 244 7.64 -12.42 3.50
CA GLY A 244 8.46 -12.63 2.31
C GLY A 244 7.64 -12.58 1.02
N SER A 245 7.49 -13.72 0.36
CA SER A 245 6.72 -13.86 -0.90
C SER A 245 5.40 -14.61 -0.74
N ASP A 246 5.02 -14.97 0.48
CA ASP A 246 3.84 -15.78 0.79
C ASP A 246 2.65 -14.87 1.12
N TRP A 247 2.09 -14.17 0.12
CA TRP A 247 1.00 -13.19 0.29
C TRP A 247 -0.39 -13.81 0.15
#